data_AF-I0YPD2-F1
#
_entry.id   AF-I0YPD2-F1
#
_cell.length_a   1.000
_cell.length_b   1.000
_cell.length_c   1.000
_cell.angle_alpha   90.00
_cell.angle_beta   90.00
_cell.angle_gamma   90.00
#
_symmetry.space_group_name_H-M   'P 1'
#
loop_
_entity.id
_entity.type
_entity.pdbx_description
1 polymer ?
#
loop_
_entity_poly.entity_id
_entity_poly.type
_entity_poly.pdbx_seq_one_letter_code
_entity_poly.pdbx_strand_id
1 'polypeptide(L)'
;TDTVTCKSQENNPNRRPALKWCGKGWAPQLVQRFLGERRPWQEIEGFYTRLVAGNASLLDLESLQKIKFTEAAEQTLSGLPGPGGSTQQERQPTSSADSSYSISRRKETQHTRLTYAVTICFFGPAFAGWAWAPGLSGTAQGTVQDAVAKLFGPDKNTQVVVNAAGRTDRGVSAYGQVVSFYSWEELALDDIITCINAADPGKLRALHAQVVPRSFHATFQAVWRRYIYLLPLRSRPVGGVPEGPCAPVI
;
A
#
# COMPACT_ATOMS: atom_id res chain seq x y z
N THR A 1 -37.34 -18.86 0.64
CA THR A 1 -37.25 -19.64 1.89
C THR A 1 -35.93 -20.36 1.80
N ASP A 2 -34.95 -20.09 2.67
CA ASP A 2 -34.92 -20.73 3.97
C ASP A 2 -34.22 -19.86 5.02
N THR A 3 -35.02 -19.31 5.92
CA THR A 3 -34.55 -18.84 7.23
C THR A 3 -34.66 -20.04 8.16
N VAL A 4 -33.54 -20.67 8.51
CA VAL A 4 -33.54 -21.69 9.57
C VAL A 4 -33.44 -20.97 10.91
N THR A 5 -34.58 -20.60 11.48
CA THR A 5 -34.68 -20.30 12.91
C THR A 5 -34.71 -21.60 13.69
N CYS A 6 -33.58 -22.03 14.23
CA CYS A 6 -33.57 -23.04 15.29
C CYS A 6 -33.95 -22.37 16.61
N LYS A 7 -35.19 -22.59 17.07
CA LYS A 7 -35.52 -22.41 18.49
C LYS A 7 -34.93 -23.60 19.25
N SER A 8 -33.78 -23.44 19.91
CA SER A 8 -33.41 -24.37 20.98
C SER A 8 -34.16 -23.94 22.25
N GLN A 9 -35.15 -24.72 22.66
CA GLN A 9 -35.65 -24.66 24.04
C GLN A 9 -34.56 -25.20 24.97
N GLU A 10 -33.69 -24.32 25.47
CA GLU A 10 -32.96 -24.58 26.71
C GLU A 10 -33.68 -23.82 27.83
N ASN A 11 -34.42 -24.57 28.65
CA ASN A 11 -35.21 -24.05 29.76
C ASN A 11 -34.29 -23.80 30.97
N ASN A 12 -33.35 -22.84 30.85
CA ASN A 12 -32.50 -22.40 31.96
C ASN A 12 -32.57 -20.87 32.12
N PRO A 13 -33.25 -20.35 33.16
CA PRO A 13 -33.52 -18.92 33.31
C PRO A 13 -32.27 -18.05 33.58
N ASN A 14 -31.10 -18.66 33.81
CA ASN A 14 -29.86 -17.94 34.16
C ASN A 14 -28.75 -17.95 33.10
N ARG A 15 -28.99 -18.46 31.88
CA ARG A 15 -28.02 -18.35 30.76
C ARG A 15 -28.55 -17.43 29.67
N ARG A 16 -27.79 -16.38 29.32
CA ARG A 16 -28.02 -15.65 28.07
C ARG A 16 -27.85 -16.65 26.90
N PRO A 17 -28.80 -16.72 25.95
CA PRO A 17 -28.68 -17.66 24.84
C PRO A 17 -27.42 -17.33 24.04
N ALA A 18 -26.49 -18.28 23.97
CA ALA A 18 -25.37 -18.19 23.06
C ALA A 18 -25.93 -18.26 21.63
N LEU A 19 -25.69 -17.23 20.82
CA LEU A 19 -25.96 -17.26 19.38
C LEU A 19 -25.08 -18.35 18.76
N LYS A 20 -25.61 -19.58 18.67
CA LYS A 20 -25.01 -20.64 17.87
C LYS A 20 -25.21 -20.28 16.40
N TRP A 21 -24.11 -20.02 15.72
CA TRP A 21 -24.09 -19.91 14.26
C TRP A 21 -24.43 -21.28 13.66
N CYS A 22 -25.69 -21.48 13.26
CA CYS A 22 -26.21 -22.75 12.74
C CYS A 22 -26.35 -22.79 11.20
N GLY A 23 -25.81 -21.79 10.49
CA GLY A 23 -25.87 -21.76 9.02
C GLY A 23 -24.79 -22.64 8.39
N LYS A 24 -25.16 -23.51 7.44
CA LYS A 24 -24.21 -23.94 6.41
C LYS A 24 -23.66 -22.67 5.73
N GLY A 25 -22.34 -22.56 5.59
CA GLY A 25 -21.72 -21.44 4.90
C GLY A 25 -22.36 -21.23 3.51
N TRP A 26 -22.41 -19.98 3.04
CA TRP A 26 -22.98 -19.68 1.74
C TRP A 26 -22.17 -20.36 0.65
N ALA A 27 -22.84 -21.00 -0.31
CA ALA A 27 -22.16 -21.53 -1.49
C ALA A 27 -21.48 -20.37 -2.26
N PRO A 28 -20.28 -20.55 -2.83
CA PRO A 28 -19.55 -19.49 -3.52
C PRO A 28 -20.37 -18.78 -4.60
N GLN A 29 -21.24 -19.50 -5.31
CA GLN A 29 -22.11 -18.92 -6.34
C GLN A 29 -23.14 -17.95 -5.75
N LEU A 30 -23.66 -18.25 -4.55
CA LEU A 30 -24.59 -17.36 -3.84
C LEU A 30 -23.88 -16.11 -3.34
N VAL A 31 -22.64 -16.24 -2.85
CA VAL A 31 -21.81 -15.09 -2.47
C VAL A 31 -21.53 -14.22 -3.69
N GLN A 32 -21.12 -14.81 -4.81
CA GLN A 32 -20.85 -14.07 -6.04
C GLN A 32 -22.09 -13.34 -6.54
N ARG A 33 -23.26 -13.98 -6.51
CA ARG A 33 -24.54 -13.34 -6.85
C ARG A 33 -24.88 -12.21 -5.89
N PHE A 34 -24.72 -12.42 -4.58
CA PHE A 34 -25.01 -11.41 -3.56
C PHE A 34 -24.09 -10.18 -3.65
N LEU A 35 -22.82 -10.40 -3.96
CA LEU A 35 -21.85 -9.35 -4.19
C LEU A 35 -22.10 -8.67 -5.54
N GLY A 36 -22.45 -9.40 -6.61
CA GLY A 36 -22.61 -8.83 -7.96
C GLY A 36 -23.92 -8.08 -8.20
N GLU A 37 -25.04 -8.50 -7.63
CA GLU A 37 -26.35 -7.93 -7.96
C GLU A 37 -26.63 -6.58 -7.29
N ARG A 38 -26.94 -5.57 -8.12
CA ARG A 38 -27.49 -4.25 -7.72
C ARG A 38 -26.63 -3.48 -6.72
N ARG A 39 -25.31 -3.60 -6.84
CA ARG A 39 -24.33 -2.86 -6.03
C ARG A 39 -23.47 -1.94 -6.89
N PRO A 40 -23.25 -0.68 -6.48
CA PRO A 40 -22.49 0.29 -7.26
C PRO A 40 -20.97 0.11 -7.09
N TRP A 41 -20.42 -1.06 -7.47
CA TRP A 41 -18.97 -1.30 -7.40
C TRP A 41 -18.13 -0.31 -8.21
N GLN A 42 -18.71 0.25 -9.27
CA GLN A 42 -18.09 1.28 -10.09
C GLN A 42 -17.74 2.54 -9.30
N GLU A 43 -18.47 2.88 -8.23
CA GLU A 43 -18.14 4.01 -7.36
C GLU A 43 -16.88 3.74 -6.54
N ILE A 44 -16.70 2.49 -6.08
CA ILE A 44 -15.50 2.06 -5.35
C ILE A 44 -14.30 2.02 -6.30
N GLU A 45 -14.47 1.46 -7.49
CA GLU A 45 -13.42 1.46 -8.51
C GLU A 45 -13.01 2.89 -8.87
N GLY A 46 -13.99 3.76 -9.14
CA GLY A 46 -13.76 5.18 -9.42
C GLY A 46 -13.10 5.94 -8.27
N PHE A 47 -13.39 5.59 -7.01
CA PHE A 47 -12.66 6.11 -5.85
C PHE A 47 -11.17 5.76 -5.93
N TYR A 48 -10.83 4.48 -6.13
CA TYR A 48 -9.42 4.07 -6.20
C TYR A 48 -8.69 4.63 -7.42
N THR A 49 -9.36 4.76 -8.57
CA THR A 49 -8.77 5.44 -9.74
C THR A 49 -8.43 6.89 -9.42
N ARG A 50 -9.33 7.63 -8.76
CA ARG A 50 -9.05 9.01 -8.32
C ARG A 50 -7.95 9.07 -7.26
N LEU A 51 -7.93 8.11 -6.34
CA LEU A 51 -6.91 8.00 -5.29
C LEU A 51 -5.51 7.86 -5.89
N VAL A 52 -5.36 6.96 -6.87
CA VAL A 52 -4.10 6.76 -7.60
C VAL A 52 -3.75 7.98 -8.46
N ALA A 53 -4.73 8.64 -9.07
CA ALA A 53 -4.51 9.86 -9.82
C ALA A 53 -4.11 11.07 -8.93
N GLY A 54 -4.19 10.95 -7.61
CA GLY A 54 -3.95 12.05 -6.68
C GLY A 54 -5.13 13.03 -6.56
N ASN A 55 -6.29 12.67 -7.10
CA ASN A 55 -7.52 13.47 -7.12
C ASN A 55 -8.51 13.06 -6.00
N ALA A 56 -8.09 12.19 -5.10
CA ALA A 56 -8.83 11.79 -3.91
C ALA A 56 -7.88 11.44 -2.77
N SER A 57 -8.40 11.42 -1.55
CA SER A 57 -7.73 10.96 -0.35
C SER A 57 -8.57 9.90 0.37
N LEU A 58 -7.99 9.21 1.35
CA LEU A 58 -8.77 8.30 2.20
C LEU A 58 -9.88 9.03 2.99
N LEU A 59 -9.78 10.33 3.23
CA LEU A 59 -10.83 11.12 3.88
C LEU A 59 -12.08 11.22 3.00
N ASP A 60 -11.94 11.09 1.68
CA ASP A 60 -13.10 11.04 0.78
C ASP A 60 -13.91 9.73 0.95
N LEU A 61 -13.37 8.73 1.66
CA LEU A 61 -14.18 7.58 2.09
C LEU A 61 -15.27 8.01 3.07
N GLU A 62 -15.04 9.02 3.92
CA GLU A 62 -16.09 9.56 4.79
C GLU A 62 -17.22 10.19 3.98
N SER A 63 -16.86 10.82 2.86
CA SER A 63 -17.83 11.35 1.89
C SER A 63 -18.63 10.23 1.21
N LEU A 64 -18.04 9.04 1.02
CA LEU A 64 -18.77 7.83 0.62
C LEU A 64 -19.59 7.22 1.77
N GLN A 65 -19.26 7.53 3.03
CA GLN A 65 -19.83 6.86 4.20
C GLN A 65 -20.90 7.64 4.96
N LYS A 66 -20.96 8.99 4.95
CA LYS A 66 -21.84 9.78 5.84
C LYS A 66 -21.92 9.22 7.28
N ILE A 67 -20.79 8.71 7.81
CA ILE A 67 -20.66 8.25 9.20
C ILE A 67 -19.33 8.81 9.70
N LYS A 68 -19.39 9.56 10.79
CA LYS A 68 -18.21 10.17 11.44
C LYS A 68 -17.31 9.07 11.98
N PHE A 69 -16.07 8.97 11.50
CA PHE A 69 -15.03 8.21 12.18
C PHE A 69 -14.33 9.15 13.16
N THR A 70 -14.43 8.87 14.45
CA THR A 70 -13.67 9.58 15.49
C THR A 70 -12.19 9.23 15.37
N GLU A 71 -11.37 10.27 15.20
CA GLU A 71 -9.92 10.24 15.16
C GLU A 71 -9.33 9.66 16.46
N ALA A 72 -8.54 8.60 16.32
CA ALA A 72 -7.60 8.16 17.36
C ALA A 72 -6.43 7.43 16.69
N ALA A 73 -5.59 8.17 15.95
CA ALA A 73 -4.28 7.68 15.52
C ALA A 73 -3.28 8.80 15.14
N GLU A 74 -3.46 10.03 15.64
CA GLU A 74 -2.39 11.04 15.62
C GLU A 74 -1.89 11.26 17.04
N GLN A 75 -0.91 10.46 17.44
CA GLN A 75 0.07 10.79 18.47
C GLN A 75 0.97 9.57 18.65
N THR A 76 1.97 9.40 17.80
CA THR A 76 3.31 8.88 18.16
C THR A 76 4.23 9.11 16.97
N LEU A 77 4.60 10.37 16.71
CA LEU A 77 5.77 10.68 15.88
C LEU A 77 6.49 11.93 16.42
N SER A 78 6.84 11.90 17.70
CA SER A 78 7.76 12.86 18.30
C SER A 78 8.49 12.20 19.45
N GLY A 79 9.67 11.64 19.18
CA GLY A 79 10.47 11.03 20.23
C GLY A 79 11.62 10.17 19.71
N LEU A 80 12.59 10.79 19.03
CA LEU A 80 13.95 10.25 19.02
C LEU A 80 14.95 11.39 19.29
N PRO A 81 15.96 11.14 20.16
CA PRO A 81 16.85 12.17 20.69
C PRO A 81 17.95 12.52 19.69
N GLY A 82 18.22 13.82 19.54
CA GLY A 82 19.37 14.32 18.79
C GLY A 82 20.68 14.08 19.55
N PRO A 83 21.80 13.79 18.88
CA PRO A 83 23.10 13.73 19.51
C PRO A 83 23.65 15.16 19.72
N GLY A 84 24.03 15.44 20.96
CA GLY A 84 24.75 16.65 21.34
C GLY A 84 26.27 16.54 21.19
N GLY A 85 26.91 17.69 21.39
CA GLY A 85 28.36 17.90 21.45
C GLY A 85 28.91 18.50 20.16
N SER A 86 29.74 19.54 20.11
CA SER A 86 30.27 20.51 21.08
C SER A 86 31.22 21.38 20.24
N THR A 87 31.06 22.71 20.32
CA THR A 87 31.89 23.69 19.62
C THR A 87 33.16 23.96 20.41
N GLN A 88 34.33 23.80 19.80
CA GLN A 88 35.55 24.55 20.18
C GLN A 88 36.36 24.91 18.92
N GLN A 89 36.62 26.20 18.79
CA GLN A 89 37.60 26.81 17.88
C GLN A 89 39.01 26.64 18.49
N GLU A 90 40.03 26.40 17.67
CA GLU A 90 41.15 27.35 17.51
C GLU A 90 42.28 26.93 16.55
N ARG A 91 42.77 27.94 15.83
CA ARG A 91 44.14 28.24 15.36
C ARG A 91 44.76 27.49 14.15
N GLN A 92 45.08 28.30 13.14
CA GLN A 92 46.17 28.08 12.17
C GLN A 92 47.54 28.42 12.80
N PRO A 93 48.68 27.97 12.21
CA PRO A 93 49.40 28.86 11.26
C PRO A 93 50.18 28.18 10.09
N THR A 94 50.22 28.93 8.97
CA THR A 94 51.32 29.24 8.00
C THR A 94 52.23 28.20 7.33
N SER A 95 52.31 28.33 5.98
CA SER A 95 53.46 28.16 5.03
C SER A 95 54.10 26.77 4.91
N SER A 96 54.61 26.25 3.79
CA SER A 96 55.11 26.80 2.52
C SER A 96 55.12 25.69 1.46
N ALA A 97 55.30 26.08 0.19
CA ALA A 97 55.27 25.27 -1.03
C ALA A 97 56.13 23.98 -1.03
N ASP A 98 55.66 22.95 -1.74
CA ASP A 98 56.38 22.48 -2.93
C ASP A 98 55.55 21.58 -3.88
N SER A 99 55.66 21.93 -5.16
CA SER A 99 55.70 21.14 -6.39
C SER A 99 55.09 19.72 -6.49
N SER A 100 54.26 19.59 -7.53
CA SER A 100 54.24 18.51 -8.55
C SER A 100 53.13 17.44 -8.52
N TYR A 101 52.64 17.19 -9.76
CA TYR A 101 51.71 16.17 -10.23
C TYR A 101 50.23 16.29 -9.86
N SER A 102 49.47 17.03 -10.68
CA SER A 102 48.03 16.85 -10.82
C SER A 102 47.74 15.55 -11.59
N ILE A 103 47.81 14.41 -10.90
CA ILE A 103 47.03 13.25 -11.30
C ILE A 103 45.59 13.60 -10.92
N SER A 104 44.77 13.87 -11.93
CA SER A 104 43.32 13.98 -11.82
C SER A 104 42.78 12.73 -11.12
N ARG A 105 42.58 12.84 -9.80
CA ARG A 105 41.86 11.86 -8.98
C ARG A 105 40.47 11.73 -9.60
N ARG A 106 40.25 10.69 -10.40
CA ARG A 106 38.92 10.09 -10.52
C ARG A 106 38.45 9.90 -9.08
N LYS A 107 37.35 10.55 -8.70
CA LYS A 107 36.63 10.17 -7.48
C LYS A 107 36.30 8.70 -7.66
N GLU A 108 37.06 7.81 -7.04
CA GLU A 108 36.61 6.46 -6.75
C GLU A 108 35.39 6.64 -5.84
N THR A 109 34.22 6.70 -6.46
CA THR A 109 32.96 6.58 -5.74
C THR A 109 33.00 5.22 -5.07
N GLN A 110 33.28 5.19 -3.76
CA GLN A 110 33.03 4.00 -2.96
C GLN A 110 31.55 3.68 -3.13
N HIS A 111 31.26 2.58 -3.84
CA HIS A 111 29.90 2.14 -4.12
C HIS A 111 29.31 1.61 -2.80
N THR A 112 28.77 2.52 -2.01
CA THR A 112 28.11 2.16 -0.76
C THR A 112 26.70 1.74 -1.08
N ARG A 113 26.32 0.52 -0.67
CA ARG A 113 24.95 0.03 -0.84
C ARG A 113 24.00 0.92 -0.05
N LEU A 114 23.08 1.58 -0.74
CA LEU A 114 21.95 2.30 -0.17
C LEU A 114 20.68 1.45 -0.29
N THR A 115 19.84 1.49 0.74
CA THR A 115 18.51 0.87 0.74
C THR A 115 17.47 1.99 0.71
N TYR A 116 16.44 1.81 -0.10
CA TYR A 116 15.35 2.77 -0.26
C TYR A 116 14.05 2.11 0.19
N ALA A 117 13.18 2.91 0.79
CA ALA A 117 11.79 2.56 1.03
C ALA A 117 10.89 3.53 0.25
N VAL A 118 9.90 2.98 -0.44
CA VAL A 118 8.93 3.76 -1.22
C VAL A 118 7.53 3.35 -0.81
N THR A 119 6.70 4.33 -0.48
CA THR A 119 5.26 4.14 -0.25
C THR A 119 4.54 4.28 -1.58
N ILE A 120 3.80 3.26 -2.00
CA ILE A 120 3.09 3.23 -3.28
C ILE A 120 1.58 3.01 -3.08
N CYS A 121 0.82 3.58 -4.00
CA CYS A 121 -0.60 3.40 -4.19
C CYS A 121 -0.85 2.76 -5.56
N PHE A 122 -1.73 1.78 -5.65
CA PHE A 122 -2.09 1.16 -6.94
C PHE A 122 -3.55 0.67 -6.98
N PHE A 123 -4.12 0.70 -8.19
CA PHE A 123 -5.46 0.23 -8.49
C PHE A 123 -5.42 -1.27 -8.82
N GLY A 124 -5.87 -2.11 -7.88
CA GLY A 124 -5.74 -3.56 -7.95
C GLY A 124 -6.30 -4.23 -9.21
N PRO A 125 -7.49 -3.84 -9.73
CA PRO A 125 -8.06 -4.42 -10.95
C PRO A 125 -7.19 -4.26 -12.21
N ALA A 126 -6.25 -3.31 -12.21
CA ALA A 126 -5.30 -3.14 -13.31
C ALA A 126 -4.16 -4.17 -13.32
N PHE A 127 -3.95 -4.91 -12.23
CA PHE A 127 -2.81 -5.80 -12.07
C PHE A 127 -3.25 -7.24 -11.82
N ALA A 128 -2.39 -8.19 -12.20
CA ALA A 128 -2.54 -9.62 -11.91
C ALA A 128 -2.22 -9.98 -10.43
N GLY A 129 -2.36 -9.01 -9.51
CA GLY A 129 -1.92 -9.09 -8.12
C GLY A 129 -0.56 -8.43 -7.90
N TRP A 130 -0.06 -8.51 -6.65
CA TRP A 130 1.23 -7.96 -6.29
C TRP A 130 2.39 -8.76 -6.88
N ALA A 131 2.47 -10.04 -6.52
CA ALA A 131 3.71 -10.80 -6.62
C ALA A 131 3.99 -11.26 -8.05
N TRP A 132 5.22 -11.07 -8.49
CA TRP A 132 5.71 -11.63 -9.74
C TRP A 132 5.76 -13.17 -9.67
N ALA A 133 5.43 -13.83 -10.78
CA ALA A 133 5.57 -15.27 -10.98
C ALA A 133 5.99 -15.57 -12.44
N PRO A 134 6.72 -16.66 -12.71
CA PRO A 134 7.07 -17.05 -14.07
C PRO A 134 5.82 -17.20 -14.95
N GLY A 135 5.82 -16.56 -16.13
CA GLY A 135 4.68 -16.58 -17.05
C GLY A 135 3.52 -15.65 -16.68
N LEU A 136 3.61 -14.92 -15.56
CA LEU A 136 2.60 -13.95 -15.13
C LEU A 136 3.07 -12.51 -15.37
N SER A 137 2.56 -11.89 -16.42
CA SER A 137 2.81 -10.48 -16.74
C SER A 137 1.76 -9.55 -16.08
N GLY A 138 2.06 -8.25 -16.01
CA GLY A 138 1.15 -7.24 -15.48
C GLY A 138 0.95 -7.29 -13.97
N THR A 139 1.97 -7.71 -13.21
CA THR A 139 1.95 -7.66 -11.74
C THR A 139 2.48 -6.31 -11.26
N ALA A 140 1.95 -5.81 -10.14
CA ALA A 140 2.40 -4.52 -9.60
C ALA A 140 3.88 -4.55 -9.19
N GLN A 141 4.38 -5.68 -8.66
CA GLN A 141 5.81 -5.85 -8.37
C GLN A 141 6.66 -5.76 -9.64
N GLY A 142 6.27 -6.46 -10.72
CA GLY A 142 6.98 -6.40 -12.00
C GLY A 142 7.06 -4.98 -12.54
N THR A 143 5.93 -4.27 -12.57
CA THR A 143 5.88 -2.87 -13.02
C THR A 143 6.81 -1.96 -12.22
N VAL A 144 6.85 -2.09 -10.88
CA VAL A 144 7.75 -1.29 -10.03
C VAL A 144 9.22 -1.67 -10.27
N GLN A 145 9.54 -2.96 -10.40
CA GLN A 145 10.90 -3.42 -10.69
C GLN A 145 11.41 -2.89 -12.03
N ASP A 146 10.58 -3.00 -13.08
CA ASP A 146 10.91 -2.52 -14.42
C ASP A 146 11.04 -0.99 -14.46
N ALA A 147 10.25 -0.28 -13.65
CA ALA A 147 10.39 1.16 -13.49
C ALA A 147 11.75 1.50 -12.88
N VAL A 148 12.06 0.97 -11.70
CA VAL A 148 13.32 1.27 -10.99
C VAL A 148 14.54 0.83 -11.79
N ALA A 149 14.45 -0.27 -12.56
CA ALA A 149 15.52 -0.73 -13.44
C ALA A 149 15.94 0.33 -14.48
N LYS A 150 15.00 1.16 -14.96
CA LYS A 150 15.30 2.22 -15.94
C LYS A 150 16.21 3.31 -15.40
N LEU A 151 16.29 3.48 -14.07
CA LEU A 151 17.17 4.47 -13.44
C LEU A 151 18.66 4.15 -13.62
N PHE A 152 18.99 2.89 -13.93
CA PHE A 152 20.38 2.45 -14.11
C PHE A 152 20.89 2.65 -15.55
N GLY A 153 20.03 3.13 -16.45
CA GLY A 153 20.35 3.34 -17.87
C GLY A 153 20.12 2.08 -18.73
N PRO A 154 19.92 2.26 -20.05
CA PRO A 154 19.53 1.19 -20.98
C PRO A 154 20.60 0.10 -21.16
N ASP A 155 21.88 0.44 -20.94
CA ASP A 155 23.00 -0.48 -21.14
C ASP A 155 23.22 -1.42 -19.95
N LYS A 156 22.60 -1.11 -18.79
CA LYS A 156 22.69 -1.94 -17.60
C LYS A 156 21.45 -2.83 -17.53
N ASN A 157 21.64 -4.12 -17.79
CA ASN A 157 20.62 -5.14 -17.54
C ASN A 157 20.49 -5.42 -16.02
N THR A 158 20.20 -4.37 -15.24
CA THR A 158 20.11 -4.43 -13.79
C THR A 158 18.76 -5.01 -13.38
N GLN A 159 18.77 -6.22 -12.85
CA GLN A 159 17.59 -6.78 -12.20
C GLN A 159 17.43 -6.19 -10.80
N VAL A 160 16.40 -5.38 -10.62
CA VAL A 160 16.04 -4.82 -9.30
C VAL A 160 15.06 -5.77 -8.62
N VAL A 161 15.41 -6.21 -7.40
CA VAL A 161 14.50 -7.00 -6.56
C VAL A 161 13.80 -6.06 -5.59
N VAL A 162 12.47 -5.99 -5.71
CA VAL A 162 11.62 -5.17 -4.86
C VAL A 162 10.88 -6.04 -3.86
N ASN A 163 11.05 -5.76 -2.57
CA ASN A 163 10.35 -6.43 -1.47
C ASN A 163 9.19 -5.57 -0.98
N ALA A 164 7.99 -6.13 -0.79
CA ALA A 164 6.84 -5.41 -0.24
C ALA A 164 6.55 -5.74 1.21
N ALA A 165 5.89 -4.81 1.90
CA ALA A 165 5.36 -5.01 3.24
C ALA A 165 4.35 -6.16 3.28
N GLY A 166 3.46 -6.30 2.28
CA GLY A 166 2.55 -7.44 2.18
C GLY A 166 2.28 -7.86 0.75
N ARG A 167 1.92 -9.12 0.52
CA ARG A 167 1.39 -9.56 -0.77
C ARG A 167 -0.10 -9.21 -0.85
N THR A 168 -0.56 -8.83 -2.03
CA THR A 168 -1.98 -8.65 -2.34
C THR A 168 -2.38 -9.56 -3.50
N ASP A 169 -3.60 -10.08 -3.42
CA ASP A 169 -4.18 -10.89 -4.49
C ASP A 169 -4.65 -10.01 -5.66
N ARG A 170 -5.00 -10.65 -6.77
CA ARG A 170 -5.56 -9.98 -7.95
C ARG A 170 -6.82 -9.19 -7.58
N GLY A 171 -6.91 -7.94 -8.04
CA GLY A 171 -8.05 -7.06 -7.80
C GLY A 171 -8.00 -6.28 -6.49
N VAL A 172 -7.06 -6.58 -5.57
CA VAL A 172 -6.91 -5.84 -4.32
C VAL A 172 -6.09 -4.57 -4.55
N SER A 173 -6.71 -3.41 -4.34
CA SER A 173 -6.03 -2.10 -4.38
C SER A 173 -5.21 -1.84 -3.12
N ALA A 174 -4.19 -0.99 -3.22
CA ALA A 174 -3.41 -0.52 -2.07
C ALA A 174 -3.27 1.00 -2.09
N TYR A 175 -3.35 1.63 -0.91
CA TYR A 175 -3.10 3.06 -0.75
C TYR A 175 -1.67 3.36 -0.28
N GLY A 176 -1.15 2.55 0.66
CA GLY A 176 0.14 2.80 1.31
C GLY A 176 0.97 1.53 1.44
N GLN A 177 1.08 0.75 0.36
CA GLN A 177 1.98 -0.39 0.34
C GLN A 177 3.42 0.14 0.42
N VAL A 178 4.19 -0.30 1.40
CA VAL A 178 5.61 0.04 1.47
C VAL A 178 6.40 -1.02 0.73
N VAL A 179 7.29 -0.57 -0.16
CA VAL A 179 8.25 -1.41 -0.86
C VAL A 179 9.67 -0.98 -0.56
N SER A 180 10.61 -1.91 -0.61
CA SER A 180 12.03 -1.63 -0.40
C SER A 180 12.90 -2.36 -1.41
N PHE A 181 13.94 -1.68 -1.87
CA PHE A 181 14.99 -2.22 -2.73
C PHE A 181 16.32 -1.58 -2.35
N TYR A 182 17.43 -2.08 -2.90
CA TYR A 182 18.75 -1.50 -2.69
C TYR A 182 19.43 -1.19 -4.02
N SER A 183 20.40 -0.28 -3.97
CA SER A 183 21.25 0.08 -5.09
C SER A 183 22.70 0.27 -4.61
N TRP A 184 23.65 -0.01 -5.49
CA TRP A 184 25.07 0.33 -5.31
C TRP A 184 25.41 1.71 -5.86
N GLU A 185 24.48 2.31 -6.59
CA GLU A 185 24.50 3.67 -7.11
C GLU A 185 23.57 4.55 -6.28
N GLU A 186 23.97 5.79 -6.05
CA GLU A 186 23.10 6.78 -5.40
C GLU A 186 22.01 7.21 -6.38
N LEU A 187 20.75 7.07 -5.96
CA LEU A 187 19.58 7.42 -6.75
C LEU A 187 18.89 8.61 -6.07
N ALA A 188 18.57 9.64 -6.84
CA ALA A 188 17.77 10.73 -6.32
C ALA A 188 16.35 10.24 -6.00
N LEU A 189 15.81 10.65 -4.85
CA LEU A 189 14.47 10.23 -4.42
C LEU A 189 13.37 10.68 -5.39
N ASP A 190 13.52 11.88 -5.96
CA ASP A 190 12.57 12.42 -6.94
C ASP A 190 12.60 11.63 -8.25
N ASP A 191 13.76 11.11 -8.66
CA ASP A 191 13.88 10.26 -9.84
C ASP A 191 13.17 8.92 -9.61
N ILE A 192 13.30 8.34 -8.42
CA ILE A 192 12.57 7.12 -8.02
C ILE A 192 11.07 7.35 -8.12
N ILE A 193 10.57 8.45 -7.54
CA ILE A 193 9.14 8.80 -7.58
C ILE A 193 8.67 9.01 -9.02
N THR A 194 9.40 9.80 -9.79
CA THR A 194 9.08 10.13 -11.18
C THR A 194 9.03 8.88 -12.05
N CYS A 195 10.02 8.00 -11.90
CA CYS A 195 10.12 6.78 -12.70
C CYS A 195 8.98 5.80 -12.39
N ILE A 196 8.63 5.62 -11.11
CA ILE A 196 7.50 4.77 -10.71
C ILE A 196 6.18 5.36 -11.23
N ASN A 197 5.98 6.68 -11.12
CA ASN A 197 4.76 7.35 -11.61
C ASN A 197 4.61 7.26 -13.13
N ALA A 198 5.72 7.23 -13.88
CA ALA A 198 5.71 7.09 -15.34
C ALA A 198 5.46 5.65 -15.82
N ALA A 199 5.54 4.65 -14.93
CA ALA A 199 5.48 3.24 -15.30
C ALA A 199 4.07 2.78 -15.72
N ASP A 200 3.05 3.21 -14.99
CA ASP A 200 1.64 2.99 -15.36
C ASP A 200 0.75 4.15 -14.84
N PRO A 201 0.72 5.28 -15.57
CA PRO A 201 -0.02 6.47 -15.14
C PRO A 201 -1.50 6.19 -14.89
N GLY A 202 -2.00 6.65 -13.74
CA GLY A 202 -3.39 6.43 -13.31
C GLY A 202 -3.67 5.05 -12.73
N LYS A 203 -2.70 4.12 -12.75
CA LYS A 203 -2.84 2.78 -12.15
C LYS A 203 -1.85 2.51 -11.02
N LEU A 204 -0.69 3.15 -11.04
CA LEU A 204 0.35 3.10 -10.02
C LEU A 204 0.85 4.51 -9.71
N ARG A 205 1.09 4.80 -8.42
CA ARG A 205 1.65 6.07 -7.96
C ARG A 205 2.60 5.84 -6.77
N ALA A 206 3.78 6.43 -6.81
CA ALA A 206 4.65 6.61 -5.65
C ALA A 206 4.19 7.86 -4.86
N LEU A 207 3.97 7.67 -3.56
CA LEU A 207 3.55 8.72 -2.64
C LEU A 207 4.74 9.37 -1.94
N HIS A 208 5.72 8.56 -1.54
CA HIS A 208 6.89 9.02 -0.79
C HIS A 208 8.05 8.05 -1.00
N ALA A 209 9.27 8.55 -1.06
CA ALA A 209 10.50 7.77 -1.11
C ALA A 209 11.50 8.30 -0.07
N GLN A 210 12.26 7.40 0.54
CA GLN A 210 13.29 7.75 1.52
C GLN A 210 14.43 6.73 1.51
N VAL A 211 15.62 7.18 1.91
CA VAL A 211 16.75 6.30 2.23
C VAL A 211 16.53 5.72 3.62
N VAL A 212 16.74 4.42 3.77
CA VAL A 212 16.56 3.67 5.02
C VAL A 212 17.83 2.90 5.38
N PRO A 213 17.99 2.46 6.65
CA PRO A 213 19.14 1.65 7.04
C PRO A 213 19.32 0.42 6.15
N ARG A 214 20.57 -0.02 5.95
CA ARG A 214 20.89 -1.19 5.12
C ARG A 214 20.16 -2.47 5.57
N SER A 215 19.88 -2.58 6.87
CA SER A 215 19.15 -3.69 7.48
C SER A 215 17.64 -3.64 7.27
N PHE A 216 17.11 -2.57 6.66
CA PHE A 216 15.67 -2.42 6.47
C PHE A 216 15.11 -3.47 5.51
N HIS A 217 13.97 -4.04 5.88
CA HIS A 217 13.22 -4.95 5.01
C HIS A 217 11.72 -4.74 5.19
N ALA A 218 11.03 -4.31 4.11
CA ALA A 218 9.62 -3.92 4.17
C ALA A 218 8.71 -4.99 4.81
N THR A 219 8.94 -6.28 4.52
CA THR A 219 8.13 -7.38 5.08
C THR A 219 8.38 -7.64 6.57
N PHE A 220 9.65 -7.78 6.98
CA PHE A 220 10.01 -8.28 8.30
C PHE A 220 10.03 -7.21 9.38
N GLN A 221 10.15 -5.95 9.00
CA GLN A 221 10.08 -4.82 9.93
C GLN A 221 8.69 -4.19 10.03
N ALA A 222 7.72 -4.63 9.22
CA ALA A 222 6.34 -4.21 9.37
C ALA A 222 5.72 -4.80 10.65
N VAL A 223 5.38 -3.92 11.60
CA VAL A 223 4.75 -4.30 12.88
C VAL A 223 3.28 -4.68 12.70
N TRP A 224 2.55 -3.96 11.86
CA TRP A 224 1.14 -4.19 11.57
C TRP A 224 0.81 -3.85 10.12
N ARG A 225 -0.35 -4.34 9.66
CA ARG A 225 -0.91 -4.08 8.32
C ARG A 225 -2.40 -3.76 8.50
N ARG A 226 -2.91 -2.77 7.77
CA ARG A 226 -4.32 -2.34 7.84
C ARG A 226 -5.01 -2.65 6.52
N TYR A 227 -6.17 -3.30 6.62
CA TYR A 227 -7.02 -3.63 5.48
C TYR A 227 -8.38 -2.96 5.65
N ILE A 228 -8.89 -2.38 4.57
CA ILE A 228 -10.21 -1.73 4.54
C ILE A 228 -11.06 -2.49 3.51
N TYR A 229 -12.19 -3.02 3.97
CA TYR A 229 -13.17 -3.68 3.11
C TYR A 229 -14.33 -2.72 2.87
N LEU A 230 -14.49 -2.28 1.62
CA LEU A 230 -15.60 -1.43 1.20
C LEU A 230 -16.68 -2.31 0.57
N LEU A 231 -17.84 -2.38 1.22
CA LEU A 231 -19.00 -3.12 0.71
C LEU A 231 -20.12 -2.11 0.42
N PRO A 232 -20.37 -1.77 -0.86
CA PRO A 232 -21.37 -0.78 -1.19
C PRO A 232 -22.75 -1.39 -0.97
N LEU A 233 -23.66 -0.64 -0.33
CA LEU A 233 -25.02 -1.12 -0.09
C LEU A 233 -25.78 -1.26 -1.41
N ARG A 234 -26.79 -2.14 -1.44
CA ARG A 234 -27.63 -2.30 -2.63
C ARG A 234 -28.37 -1.00 -2.89
N SER A 235 -28.43 -0.58 -4.15
CA SER A 235 -29.25 0.55 -4.57
C SER A 235 -30.71 0.25 -4.19
N ARG A 236 -31.31 1.08 -3.34
CA ARG A 236 -32.74 0.95 -3.03
C ARG A 236 -33.51 1.24 -4.33
N PRO A 237 -34.43 0.37 -4.76
CA PRO A 237 -35.22 0.64 -5.95
C PRO A 237 -35.97 1.96 -5.76
N VAL A 238 -35.78 2.89 -6.70
CA VAL A 238 -36.52 4.15 -6.74
C VAL A 238 -37.94 3.81 -7.19
N GLY A 239 -38.91 3.87 -6.28
CA GLY A 239 -40.34 3.76 -6.60
C GLY A 239 -40.96 2.35 -6.62
N GLY A 240 -40.34 1.33 -6.02
CA GLY A 240 -40.90 -0.04 -5.95
C GLY A 240 -41.32 -0.45 -4.53
N VAL A 241 -42.52 -1.00 -4.39
CA VAL A 241 -43.08 -1.67 -3.20
C VAL A 241 -42.03 -2.59 -2.54
N PRO A 242 -41.99 -2.73 -1.19
CA PRO A 242 -41.10 -3.68 -0.54
C PRO A 242 -41.41 -5.11 -1.01
N GLU A 243 -40.54 -5.68 -1.86
CA GLU A 243 -40.65 -7.09 -2.22
C GLU A 243 -40.19 -7.98 -1.06
N GLY A 244 -41.19 -8.48 -0.32
CA GLY A 244 -41.13 -9.76 0.39
C GLY A 244 -40.23 -9.85 1.63
N PRO A 245 -40.35 -10.94 2.41
CA PRO A 245 -39.81 -11.09 3.76
C PRO A 245 -38.28 -11.26 3.83
N CYS A 246 -37.57 -11.04 2.72
CA CYS A 246 -36.12 -11.22 2.62
C CYS A 246 -35.38 -9.89 2.36
N ALA A 247 -35.89 -8.78 2.89
CA ALA A 247 -35.03 -7.64 3.15
C ALA A 247 -34.18 -7.98 4.39
N PRO A 248 -32.85 -8.16 4.29
CA PRO A 248 -32.02 -8.17 5.48
C PRO A 248 -32.11 -6.78 6.09
N VAL A 249 -32.87 -6.67 7.19
CA VAL A 249 -32.75 -5.57 8.14
C VAL A 249 -31.34 -5.71 8.71
N ILE A 250 -30.48 -4.72 8.44
CA ILE A 250 -29.21 -4.55 9.14
C ILE A 250 -29.51 -3.87 10.48
#